data_AF-A0AAI9UZH7-F1
#
_entry.id   AF-A0AAI9UZH7-F1
#
_cell.length_a   1.000
_cell.length_b   1.000
_cell.length_c   1.000
_cell.angle_alpha   90.00
_cell.angle_beta   90.00
_cell.angle_gamma   90.00
#
_symmetry.space_group_name_H-M   'P 1'
#
loop_
_entity.id
_entity.type
_entity.pdbx_description
1 polymer ?
#
loop_
_entity_poly.entity_id
_entity_poly.type
_entity_poly.pdbx_seq_one_letter_code
_entity_poly.pdbx_strand_id
1 'polypeptide(L)'
;DAIVINGNGDILVEGGGVRGGSGNTISHLGRGTATVKDFTVIDMNRLYRSCANCVNNGGPRNLVVTNLKANNVKLLAGINLNFGDVATISGSCGSGVAKVCQEYEGIKKGQESPKVTTTANCRGQATLDIY
;
A
#
# COMPACT_ATOMS: atom_id res chain seq x y z
N ASP A 1 0.43 12.87 2.98
CA ASP A 1 -0.13 11.99 1.93
C ASP A 1 -0.28 12.76 0.64
N ALA A 2 -0.15 12.10 -0.51
CA ALA A 2 -0.36 12.72 -1.82
C ALA A 2 -1.78 12.43 -2.34
N ILE A 3 -2.29 11.23 -2.10
CA ILE A 3 -3.62 10.77 -2.49
C ILE A 3 -4.33 10.20 -1.26
N VAL A 4 -5.59 10.59 -1.04
CA VAL A 4 -6.44 10.05 0.02
C VAL A 4 -7.75 9.53 -0.58
N ILE A 5 -8.02 8.24 -0.42
CA ILE A 5 -9.23 7.57 -0.92
C ILE A 5 -10.24 7.47 0.24
N ASN A 6 -11.19 8.42 0.28
CA ASN A 6 -12.17 8.52 1.37
C ASN A 6 -13.41 7.64 1.16
N GLY A 7 -13.94 7.59 -0.05
CA GLY A 7 -15.19 6.90 -0.38
C GLY A 7 -15.00 5.40 -0.62
N ASN A 8 -16.09 4.65 -0.54
CA ASN A 8 -16.09 3.27 -1.02
C ASN A 8 -16.14 3.23 -2.54
N GLY A 9 -15.57 2.17 -3.12
CA GLY A 9 -15.51 1.95 -4.56
C GLY A 9 -14.10 1.62 -5.03
N ASP A 10 -14.00 1.18 -6.28
CA ASP A 10 -12.71 0.89 -6.90
C ASP A 10 -12.13 2.16 -7.52
N ILE A 11 -10.83 2.35 -7.36
CA ILE A 11 -10.09 3.54 -7.82
C ILE A 11 -8.90 3.11 -8.65
N LEU A 12 -8.63 3.84 -9.73
CA LEU A 12 -7.44 3.71 -10.55
C LEU A 12 -6.56 4.96 -10.39
N VAL A 13 -5.29 4.75 -10.05
CA VAL A 13 -4.21 5.73 -10.11
C VAL A 13 -3.27 5.28 -11.21
N GLU A 14 -3.23 6.03 -12.31
CA GLU A 14 -2.45 5.66 -13.50
C GLU A 14 -1.49 6.78 -13.91
N GLY A 15 -0.24 6.42 -14.20
CA GLY A 15 0.78 7.36 -14.66
C GLY A 15 1.30 8.29 -13.55
N GLY A 16 2.17 9.23 -13.92
CA GLY A 16 2.67 10.26 -13.00
C GLY A 16 3.57 9.72 -11.89
N GLY A 17 3.72 10.50 -10.82
CA GLY A 17 4.56 10.11 -9.70
C GLY A 17 4.60 11.08 -8.54
N VAL A 18 5.21 10.63 -7.44
CA VAL A 18 5.44 11.43 -6.23
C VAL A 18 6.88 11.26 -5.78
N ARG A 19 7.49 12.37 -5.36
CA ARG A 19 8.84 12.39 -4.82
C ARG A 19 8.89 13.12 -3.47
N GLY A 20 9.53 12.50 -2.49
CA GLY A 20 9.85 13.10 -1.20
C GLY A 20 8.66 13.15 -0.23
N GLY A 21 8.79 12.46 0.90
CA GLY A 21 7.79 12.53 1.97
C GLY A 21 7.94 11.47 3.05
N SER A 22 7.58 11.83 4.28
CA SER A 22 7.64 10.95 5.46
C SER A 22 6.34 10.18 5.72
N GLY A 23 5.27 10.44 4.97
CA GLY A 23 3.96 9.80 5.13
C GLY A 23 3.75 8.61 4.19
N ASN A 24 2.48 8.37 3.88
CA ASN A 24 2.08 7.45 2.82
C ASN A 24 1.92 8.26 1.51
N THR A 25 2.16 7.67 0.34
CA THR A 25 1.75 8.27 -0.93
C THR A 25 0.23 8.20 -1.05
N ILE A 26 -0.34 7.02 -0.82
CA ILE A 26 -1.76 6.70 -0.91
C ILE A 26 -2.26 6.21 0.45
N SER A 27 -3.22 6.93 1.02
CA SER A 27 -3.97 6.51 2.21
C SER A 27 -5.38 6.06 1.80
N HIS A 28 -5.71 4.79 2.04
CA HIS A 28 -7.01 4.22 1.66
C HIS A 28 -7.89 4.05 2.88
N LEU A 29 -8.92 4.91 3.00
CA LEU A 29 -9.82 4.95 4.15
C LEU A 29 -11.14 4.24 3.86
N GLY A 30 -11.68 4.41 2.65
CA GLY A 30 -12.85 3.69 2.15
C GLY A 30 -12.59 2.21 1.89
N ARG A 31 -13.61 1.47 1.46
CA ARG A 31 -13.53 0.04 1.09
C ARG A 31 -13.59 -0.14 -0.42
N GLY A 32 -12.92 -1.16 -0.93
CA GLY A 32 -12.80 -1.43 -2.36
C GLY A 32 -11.36 -1.71 -2.78
N THR A 33 -11.08 -1.59 -4.06
CA THR A 33 -9.77 -1.89 -4.66
C THR A 33 -9.11 -0.62 -5.18
N ALA A 34 -7.90 -0.33 -4.70
CA ALA A 34 -7.02 0.66 -5.30
C ALA A 34 -6.10 -0.03 -6.31
N THR A 35 -6.15 0.39 -7.57
CA THR A 35 -5.22 -0.04 -8.60
C THR A 35 -4.20 1.07 -8.86
N VAL A 36 -2.92 0.76 -8.77
CA VAL A 36 -1.80 1.66 -9.07
C VAL A 36 -1.06 1.11 -10.28
N LYS A 37 -1.03 1.88 -11.36
CA LYS A 37 -0.49 1.43 -12.64
C LYS A 37 0.43 2.49 -13.25
N ASP A 38 1.55 2.05 -13.82
CA ASP A 38 2.47 2.93 -14.57
C ASP A 38 2.96 4.15 -13.74
N PHE A 39 3.08 3.99 -12.42
CA PHE A 39 3.33 5.08 -11.47
C PHE A 39 4.79 5.08 -11.00
N THR A 40 5.33 6.26 -10.69
CA THR A 40 6.69 6.40 -10.13
C THR A 40 6.67 6.95 -8.69
N VAL A 41 7.34 6.28 -7.75
CA VAL A 41 7.46 6.73 -6.36
C VAL A 41 8.93 6.77 -5.93
N ILE A 42 9.37 7.92 -5.40
CA ILE A 42 10.78 8.15 -5.06
C ILE A 42 10.90 8.82 -3.69
N ASP A 43 11.85 8.37 -2.86
CA ASP A 43 12.19 8.97 -1.56
C ASP A 43 10.96 9.11 -0.62
N MET A 44 10.18 8.03 -0.51
CA MET A 44 8.95 7.98 0.30
C MET A 44 9.04 6.95 1.43
N ASN A 45 8.37 7.22 2.55
CA ASN A 45 8.23 6.18 3.57
C ASN A 45 7.34 5.02 3.09
N ARG A 46 6.15 5.30 2.55
CA ARG A 46 5.25 4.23 2.05
C ARG A 46 4.54 4.62 0.76
N LEU A 47 4.33 3.67 -0.15
CA LEU A 47 3.44 3.88 -1.30
C LEU A 47 1.97 3.82 -0.86
N TYR A 48 1.52 2.73 -0.25
CA TYR A 48 0.11 2.49 0.09
C TYR A 48 -0.07 2.05 1.53
N ARG A 49 -1.11 2.57 2.19
CA ARG A 49 -1.58 2.08 3.48
C ARG A 49 -3.11 1.98 3.52
N SER A 50 -3.61 0.76 3.74
CA SER A 50 -4.98 0.54 4.22
C SER A 50 -5.11 1.14 5.63
N CYS A 51 -6.14 1.93 5.91
CA CYS A 51 -6.22 2.62 7.19
C CYS A 51 -6.17 1.66 8.38
N ALA A 52 -5.18 1.88 9.26
CA ALA A 52 -4.85 0.98 10.34
C ALA A 52 -5.80 1.06 11.54
N ASN A 53 -6.28 2.28 11.84
CA ASN A 53 -7.04 2.62 13.05
C ASN A 53 -8.10 3.69 12.79
N CYS A 54 -8.77 3.65 11.63
CA CYS A 54 -9.82 4.62 11.30
C CYS A 54 -11.05 4.50 12.22
N VAL A 55 -11.85 5.56 12.28
CA VAL A 55 -13.21 5.46 12.84
C VAL A 55 -14.00 4.46 11.99
N ASN A 56 -14.78 3.58 12.62
CA ASN A 56 -15.53 2.52 11.94
C ASN A 56 -14.65 1.66 11.02
N ASN A 57 -13.44 1.34 11.49
CA ASN A 57 -12.46 0.62 10.69
C ASN A 57 -12.98 -0.75 10.24
N GLY A 58 -12.44 -1.23 9.14
CA GLY A 58 -12.78 -2.51 8.54
C GLY A 58 -12.19 -2.60 7.14
N GLY A 59 -12.67 -3.57 6.38
CA GLY A 59 -12.27 -3.79 5.00
C GLY A 59 -13.33 -4.58 4.23
N PRO A 60 -12.97 -5.22 3.11
CA PRO A 60 -11.61 -5.26 2.56
C PRO A 60 -11.19 -3.94 1.89
N ARG A 61 -9.89 -3.64 1.93
CA ARG A 61 -9.19 -2.59 1.16
C ARG A 61 -8.07 -3.21 0.36
N ASN A 62 -8.39 -3.59 -0.87
CA ASN A 62 -7.45 -4.29 -1.73
C ASN A 62 -6.53 -3.30 -2.46
N LEU A 63 -5.34 -3.80 -2.79
CA LEU A 63 -4.35 -3.09 -3.60
C LEU A 63 -3.92 -3.98 -4.77
N VAL A 64 -3.91 -3.42 -5.96
CA VAL A 64 -3.27 -4.00 -7.14
C VAL A 64 -2.22 -3.02 -7.64
N VAL A 65 -0.98 -3.46 -7.78
CA VAL A 65 0.12 -2.65 -8.33
C VAL A 65 0.71 -3.35 -9.55
N THR A 66 0.79 -2.59 -10.63
CA THR A 66 1.35 -3.06 -11.91
C THR A 66 2.30 -2.01 -12.47
N ASN A 67 3.47 -2.43 -12.96
CA ASN A 67 4.43 -1.53 -13.62
C ASN A 67 4.81 -0.29 -12.77
N LEU A 68 5.05 -0.48 -11.48
CA LEU A 68 5.53 0.58 -10.58
C LEU A 68 7.05 0.74 -10.74
N LYS A 69 7.52 2.00 -10.78
CA LYS A 69 8.93 2.35 -10.58
C LYS A 69 9.12 2.91 -9.18
N ALA A 70 9.82 2.19 -8.30
CA ALA A 70 10.00 2.59 -6.91
C ALA A 70 11.47 2.72 -6.50
N ASN A 71 11.88 3.90 -6.02
CA ASN A 71 13.25 4.12 -5.53
C ASN A 71 13.27 4.70 -4.12
N ASN A 72 14.10 4.14 -3.25
CA ASN A 72 14.25 4.58 -1.85
C ASN A 72 12.90 4.61 -1.11
N VAL A 73 12.13 3.53 -1.17
CA VAL A 73 10.82 3.42 -0.50
C VAL A 73 10.85 2.37 0.61
N LYS A 74 10.50 2.75 1.84
CA LYS A 74 10.62 1.79 2.97
C LYS A 74 9.59 0.67 2.91
N LEU A 75 8.37 0.94 2.46
CA LEU A 75 7.31 -0.06 2.33
C LEU A 75 6.39 0.24 1.15
N LEU A 76 6.15 -0.71 0.23
CA LEU A 76 5.16 -0.45 -0.83
C LEU A 76 3.73 -0.61 -0.33
N ALA A 77 3.40 -1.72 0.33
CA ALA A 77 2.03 -2.00 0.77
C ALA A 77 1.95 -2.34 2.26
N GLY A 78 1.12 -1.58 2.99
CA GLY A 78 0.64 -1.95 4.32
C GLY A 78 -0.84 -2.31 4.31
N ILE A 79 -1.17 -3.58 4.53
CA ILE A 79 -2.55 -4.12 4.48
C ILE A 79 -2.98 -4.70 5.83
N ASN A 80 -4.29 -4.73 6.13
CA ASN A 80 -4.81 -5.29 7.38
C ASN A 80 -5.37 -6.70 7.15
N LEU A 81 -4.67 -7.73 7.66
CA LEU A 81 -4.99 -9.14 7.42
C LEU A 81 -6.38 -9.52 7.93
N ASN A 82 -6.70 -9.14 9.17
CA ASN A 82 -7.96 -9.45 9.83
C ASN A 82 -9.19 -8.78 9.20
N PHE A 83 -8.99 -7.82 8.29
CA PHE A 83 -10.06 -7.22 7.50
C PHE A 83 -10.16 -7.79 6.07
N GLY A 84 -9.36 -8.81 5.76
CA GLY A 84 -9.39 -9.48 4.46
C GLY A 84 -8.72 -8.68 3.34
N ASP A 85 -7.92 -7.66 3.68
CA ASP A 85 -7.19 -6.87 2.69
C ASP A 85 -6.19 -7.76 1.94
N VAL A 86 -6.11 -7.61 0.62
CA VAL A 86 -5.12 -8.28 -0.24
C VAL A 86 -4.33 -7.25 -1.03
N ALA A 87 -3.01 -7.40 -1.09
CA ALA A 87 -2.14 -6.66 -1.98
C ALA A 87 -1.54 -7.60 -3.02
N THR A 88 -1.64 -7.24 -4.31
CA THR A 88 -0.98 -7.96 -5.40
C THR A 88 -0.07 -7.01 -6.15
N ILE A 89 1.23 -7.31 -6.22
CA ILE A 89 2.24 -6.44 -6.83
C ILE A 89 2.96 -7.22 -7.93
N SER A 90 3.06 -6.66 -9.13
CA SER A 90 3.66 -7.34 -10.28
C SER A 90 4.28 -6.37 -11.29
N GLY A 91 5.23 -6.88 -12.07
CA GLY A 91 5.92 -6.14 -13.13
C GLY A 91 6.58 -4.84 -12.66
N SER A 92 6.92 -4.73 -11.38
CA SER A 92 7.41 -3.51 -10.75
C SER A 92 8.91 -3.58 -10.52
N CYS A 93 9.59 -2.46 -10.66
CA CYS A 93 11.06 -2.39 -10.62
C CYS A 93 11.56 -1.20 -9.80
N GLY A 94 12.83 -1.28 -9.41
CA GLY A 94 13.58 -0.20 -8.79
C GLY A 94 14.48 -0.66 -7.65
N SER A 95 14.97 0.30 -6.87
CA SER A 95 16.07 0.09 -5.93
C SER A 95 15.81 0.72 -4.56
N GLY A 96 16.46 0.22 -3.51
CA GLY A 96 16.29 0.77 -2.16
C GLY A 96 14.89 0.59 -1.58
N VAL A 97 14.15 -0.44 -2.04
CA VAL A 97 12.86 -0.82 -1.45
C VAL A 97 13.09 -1.80 -0.30
N ALA A 98 12.84 -1.37 0.93
CA ALA A 98 13.18 -2.18 2.11
C ALA A 98 12.19 -3.34 2.34
N LYS A 99 10.91 -3.15 2.02
CA LYS A 99 9.89 -4.20 2.08
C LYS A 99 8.79 -3.96 1.05
N VAL A 100 8.40 -4.98 0.30
CA VAL A 100 7.34 -4.85 -0.70
C VAL A 100 5.97 -4.83 -0.03
N CYS A 101 5.66 -5.80 0.82
CA CYS A 101 4.35 -5.86 1.48
C CYS A 101 4.47 -6.30 2.94
N GLN A 102 3.68 -5.68 3.82
CA GLN A 102 3.59 -5.97 5.24
C GLN A 102 2.11 -6.07 5.63
N GLU A 103 1.76 -7.17 6.28
CA GLU A 103 0.47 -7.35 6.91
C GLU A 103 0.46 -6.77 8.33
N TYR A 104 -0.69 -6.24 8.73
CA TYR A 104 -0.96 -5.70 10.04
C TYR A 104 -2.27 -6.25 10.58
N GLU A 105 -2.47 -6.15 11.89
CA GLU A 105 -3.80 -6.27 12.47
C GLU A 105 -4.48 -4.90 12.48
N GLY A 106 -5.53 -4.76 11.68
CA GLY A 106 -6.38 -3.57 11.68
C GLY A 106 -7.19 -3.49 12.97
N ILE A 107 -7.25 -2.30 13.55
CA ILE A 107 -7.83 -2.07 14.88
C ILE A 107 -8.88 -0.96 14.83
N LYS A 108 -9.65 -0.84 15.92
CA LYS A 108 -10.48 0.33 16.18
C LYS A 108 -9.58 1.55 16.47
N LYS A 109 -10.11 2.75 16.26
CA LYS A 109 -9.39 3.99 16.51
C LYS A 109 -8.88 4.09 17.94
N GLY A 110 -7.66 4.62 18.10
CA GLY A 110 -7.07 4.97 19.40
C GLY A 110 -5.90 4.09 19.85
N GLN A 111 -5.58 3.02 19.12
CA GLN A 111 -4.43 2.14 19.38
C GLN A 111 -3.45 2.16 18.20
N GLU A 112 -2.27 1.56 18.40
CA GLU A 112 -1.31 1.27 17.34
C GLU A 112 -1.60 -0.12 16.74
N SER A 113 -1.59 -0.21 15.41
CA SER A 113 -1.86 -1.43 14.67
C SER A 113 -0.58 -2.27 14.60
N PRO A 114 -0.53 -3.46 15.24
CA PRO A 114 0.67 -4.26 15.26
C PRO A 114 0.94 -4.90 13.90
N LYS A 115 2.23 -5.12 13.60
CA LYS A 115 2.64 -5.95 12.47
C LYS A 115 2.33 -7.41 12.78
N VAL A 116 1.86 -8.15 11.79
CA VAL A 116 1.83 -9.62 11.86
C VAL A 116 3.00 -10.20 11.07
N THR A 117 3.35 -11.46 11.36
CA THR A 117 4.50 -12.14 10.74
C THR A 117 4.16 -12.83 9.43
N THR A 118 2.87 -12.95 9.10
CA THR A 118 2.36 -13.59 7.89
C THR A 118 2.47 -12.68 6.67
N THR A 119 2.35 -13.30 5.49
CA THR A 119 2.37 -12.64 4.17
C THR A 119 1.39 -13.30 3.18
N ALA A 120 0.39 -14.04 3.66
CA ALA A 120 -0.53 -14.82 2.81
C ALA A 120 -1.37 -13.95 1.86
N ASN A 121 -1.67 -12.71 2.26
CA ASN A 121 -2.39 -11.70 1.49
C ASN A 121 -1.45 -10.70 0.79
N CYS A 122 -0.15 -10.84 0.97
CA CYS A 122 0.89 -10.17 0.18
C CYS A 122 1.28 -11.05 -1.01
N ARG A 123 0.65 -10.81 -2.17
CA ARG A 123 0.78 -11.65 -3.37
C ARG A 123 1.66 -11.00 -4.44
N GLY A 124 2.22 -11.83 -5.31
CA GLY A 124 3.08 -11.41 -6.41
C GLY A 124 4.53 -11.21 -5.98
N GLN A 125 5.16 -10.12 -6.38
CA GLN A 125 6.57 -9.81 -6.11
C GLN A 125 6.83 -9.64 -4.61
N ALA A 126 7.77 -10.43 -4.07
CA ALA A 126 8.30 -10.24 -2.72
C ALA A 126 9.47 -9.23 -2.69
N THR A 127 10.14 -9.07 -3.82
CA THR A 127 11.23 -8.12 -4.10
C THR A 127 10.97 -7.47 -5.47
N LEU A 128 11.51 -6.27 -5.69
CA LEU A 128 11.44 -5.64 -7.01
C LEU A 128 12.64 -6.02 -7.86
N ASP A 129 12.43 -6.04 -9.18
CA ASP A 129 13.51 -6.19 -10.15
C ASP A 129 14.33 -4.90 -10.17
N ILE A 130 15.67 -5.02 -10.21
CA ILE A 130 16.54 -3.87 -10.39
C ILE A 130 16.52 -3.49 -11.86
N TYR A 131 16.45 -2.19 -12.16
CA TYR A 131 16.58 -1.66 -13.52
C TYR A 131 17.84 -0.80 -13.65
#